data_AF-A0A5P9CR14-F1
#
_entry.id   AF-A0A5P9CR14-F1
#
_cell.length_a   1.000
_cell.length_b   1.000
_cell.length_c   1.000
_cell.angle_alpha   90.00
_cell.angle_beta   90.00
_cell.angle_gamma   90.00
#
_symmetry.space_group_name_H-M   'P 1'
#
loop_
_entity.id
_entity.type
_entity.pdbx_description
1 polymer ?
#
loop_
_entity_poly.entity_id
_entity_poly.type
_entity_poly.pdbx_seq_one_letter_code
_entity_poly.pdbx_strand_id
1 'polypeptide(L)'
;MFGNIADRLSQCQPWQWMTMLTLLIIPSAVLCIKANSWTGLAFLVLYHCLVMVLFSAFNQILAQVRGAAKQLSEGDLTTRIPLESNKRLSLFQTVNRIGEDISRTIQALRKSTAKLLEVAEAVQKDSELSQNGAIEQKQDVDRAQSNVTQLFEITQQVSEYCESTALLAKDAKSKSAQGTKDMVALENALDNAHQHIDSSNAHFQSLMEETTQISQVMETISSIAEQTNLLALNAAIESARAGEQGRGFAVVADEVRTLAMRTQEATEEIRSKISNLQLKTDDVLETMKENKSSMDKSLELTTTAENTFKELSQQIDEVYEYGQKITRSSEEQLKQTEDLNSCLQQVTDEAESNVKSTRETLRVSFMVRNLSGEIDSLLHRFETSQNQVELEDSQRDKLMTWNDQLDIGLNEINRQHQTLLHLINDLNHLLKHNYGLSAIKRVVQGLIDYTANHFKYEEILFDQIGYQQTDEHMKKHSQLVERVLDFQKRVEKGEDIGDELMQFLKNWLGQHIMIEDKAYAESFKQHGIE
;
A
#
# COMPACT_ATOMS: atom_id res chain seq x y z
N MET A 1 30.58 -41.54 -67.50
CA MET A 1 31.35 -42.79 -67.31
C MET A 1 32.36 -42.71 -66.16
N PHE A 2 33.17 -41.65 -66.04
CA PHE A 2 34.24 -41.55 -65.03
C PHE A 2 33.77 -41.49 -63.56
N GLY A 3 32.63 -40.86 -63.25
CA GLY A 3 32.10 -40.85 -61.86
C GLY A 3 31.74 -42.25 -61.33
N ASN A 4 31.24 -43.12 -62.20
CA ASN A 4 30.84 -44.50 -61.84
C ASN A 4 32.06 -45.43 -61.65
N ILE A 5 33.20 -45.07 -62.22
CA ILE A 5 34.47 -45.78 -62.03
C ILE A 5 35.12 -45.32 -60.73
N ALA A 6 35.10 -44.02 -60.43
CA ALA A 6 35.61 -43.47 -59.18
C ALA A 6 34.87 -44.01 -57.95
N ASP A 7 33.54 -44.13 -58.00
CA ASP A 7 32.73 -44.70 -56.90
C ASP A 7 32.95 -46.20 -56.71
N ARG A 8 33.22 -46.96 -57.78
CA ARG A 8 33.57 -48.38 -57.66
C ARG A 8 34.98 -48.58 -57.14
N LEU A 9 35.91 -47.73 -57.56
CA LEU A 9 37.29 -47.72 -57.07
C LEU A 9 37.38 -47.30 -55.59
N SER A 10 36.51 -46.39 -55.13
CA SER A 10 36.45 -45.97 -53.72
C SER A 10 35.84 -47.02 -52.78
N GLN A 11 35.15 -48.02 -53.33
CA GLN A 11 34.59 -49.17 -52.59
C GLN A 11 35.50 -50.41 -52.63
N CYS A 12 36.62 -50.37 -53.37
CA CYS A 12 37.54 -51.49 -53.44
C CYS A 12 38.21 -51.77 -52.09
N GLN A 13 38.21 -53.05 -51.70
CA GLN A 13 38.88 -53.51 -50.49
C GLN A 13 40.41 -53.40 -50.64
N PRO A 14 41.17 -53.24 -49.55
CA PRO A 14 42.63 -53.05 -49.61
C PRO A 14 43.34 -54.11 -50.47
N TRP A 15 42.90 -55.37 -50.41
CA TRP A 15 43.48 -56.47 -51.21
C TRP A 15 43.24 -56.34 -52.72
N GLN A 16 42.14 -55.69 -53.16
CA GLN A 16 41.84 -55.47 -54.58
C GLN A 16 42.74 -54.38 -55.18
N TRP A 17 43.11 -53.40 -54.38
CA TRP A 17 44.11 -52.41 -54.77
C TRP A 17 45.52 -52.99 -54.79
N MET A 18 45.84 -53.85 -53.82
CA MET A 18 47.11 -54.59 -53.79
C MET A 18 47.31 -55.43 -55.06
N THR A 19 46.27 -56.11 -55.57
CA THR A 19 46.36 -56.89 -56.80
C THR A 19 46.51 -56.00 -58.04
N MET A 20 45.74 -54.90 -58.13
CA MET A 20 45.86 -53.91 -59.22
C MET A 20 47.25 -53.27 -59.31
N LEU A 21 47.81 -52.82 -58.17
CA LEU A 21 49.14 -52.24 -58.11
C LEU A 21 50.22 -53.25 -58.48
N THR A 22 50.04 -54.52 -58.07
CA THR A 22 50.97 -55.60 -58.43
C THR A 22 50.91 -55.91 -59.93
N LEU A 23 49.73 -55.91 -60.55
CA LEU A 23 49.59 -56.13 -62.00
C LEU A 23 50.31 -55.08 -62.85
N LEU A 24 50.36 -53.82 -62.39
CA LEU A 24 51.01 -52.71 -63.11
C LEU A 24 52.53 -52.84 -63.21
N ILE A 25 53.17 -53.51 -62.26
CA ILE A 25 54.63 -53.66 -62.23
C ILE A 25 55.14 -54.92 -62.96
N ILE A 26 54.25 -55.85 -63.30
CA ILE A 26 54.59 -57.14 -63.95
C ILE A 26 55.32 -56.93 -65.29
N PRO A 27 54.89 -56.04 -66.21
CA PRO A 27 55.59 -55.84 -67.49
C PRO A 27 57.04 -55.36 -67.29
N SER A 28 57.24 -54.45 -66.35
CA SER A 28 58.57 -53.92 -65.99
C SER A 28 59.44 -54.99 -65.32
N ALA A 29 58.87 -55.83 -64.46
CA ALA A 29 59.57 -56.96 -63.87
C ALA A 29 60.01 -57.99 -64.95
N VAL A 30 59.13 -58.30 -65.92
CA VAL A 30 59.45 -59.18 -67.05
C VAL A 30 60.55 -58.60 -67.93
N LEU A 31 60.57 -57.28 -68.15
CA LEU A 31 61.66 -56.60 -68.87
C LEU A 31 62.99 -56.68 -68.12
N CYS A 32 63.01 -56.45 -66.81
CA CYS A 32 64.22 -56.60 -65.98
C CYS A 32 64.78 -58.03 -66.01
N ILE A 33 63.89 -59.04 -65.97
CA ILE A 33 64.26 -60.46 -66.07
C ILE A 33 64.84 -60.78 -67.46
N LYS A 34 64.18 -60.33 -68.55
CA LYS A 34 64.68 -60.52 -69.93
C LYS A 34 66.03 -59.84 -70.17
N ALA A 35 66.29 -58.71 -69.52
CA ALA A 35 67.56 -57.97 -69.57
C ALA A 35 68.63 -58.48 -68.59
N ASN A 36 68.34 -59.54 -67.81
CA ASN A 36 69.21 -60.11 -66.79
C ASN A 36 69.68 -59.11 -65.71
N SER A 37 68.88 -58.05 -65.47
CA SER A 37 69.18 -56.96 -64.53
C SER A 37 68.57 -57.25 -63.15
N TRP A 38 69.27 -58.07 -62.36
CA TRP A 38 68.83 -58.45 -61.01
C TRP A 38 68.76 -57.27 -60.03
N THR A 39 69.64 -56.26 -60.20
CA THR A 39 69.62 -55.03 -59.40
C THR A 39 68.37 -54.19 -59.69
N GLY A 40 67.98 -54.07 -60.97
CA GLY A 40 66.74 -53.38 -61.37
C GLY A 40 65.50 -54.08 -60.82
N LEU A 41 65.48 -55.42 -60.82
CA LEU A 41 64.40 -56.20 -60.21
C LEU A 41 64.32 -55.97 -58.69
N ALA A 42 65.45 -55.93 -57.98
CA ALA A 42 65.48 -55.67 -56.54
C ALA A 42 64.95 -54.27 -56.18
N PHE A 43 65.33 -53.23 -56.94
CA PHE A 43 64.77 -51.89 -56.76
C PHE A 43 63.26 -51.83 -57.03
N LEU A 44 62.78 -52.55 -58.04
CA LEU A 44 61.36 -52.61 -58.38
C LEU A 44 60.54 -53.31 -57.29
N VAL A 45 61.06 -54.40 -56.72
CA VAL A 45 60.43 -55.08 -55.57
C VAL A 45 60.43 -54.17 -54.33
N LEU A 46 61.55 -53.52 -54.03
CA LEU A 46 61.65 -52.58 -52.90
C LEU A 46 60.66 -51.41 -53.06
N TYR A 47 60.59 -50.83 -54.27
CA TYR A 47 59.63 -49.78 -54.60
C TYR A 47 58.19 -50.26 -54.40
N HIS A 48 57.85 -51.46 -54.89
CA HIS A 48 56.51 -52.04 -54.72
C HIS A 48 56.16 -52.27 -53.26
N CYS A 49 57.07 -52.85 -52.47
CA CYS A 49 56.89 -53.01 -51.03
C CYS A 49 56.67 -51.67 -50.32
N LEU A 50 57.43 -50.64 -50.68
CA LEU A 50 57.27 -49.29 -50.13
C LEU A 50 55.89 -48.70 -50.48
N VAL A 51 55.47 -48.80 -51.75
CA VAL A 51 54.15 -48.34 -52.21
C VAL A 51 53.03 -49.06 -51.46
N MET A 52 53.15 -50.37 -51.26
CA MET A 52 52.14 -51.18 -50.56
C MET A 52 52.02 -50.83 -49.07
N VAL A 53 53.14 -50.55 -48.40
CA VAL A 53 53.16 -50.09 -47.00
C VAL A 53 52.55 -48.69 -46.87
N LEU A 54 52.91 -47.76 -47.76
CA LEU A 54 52.32 -46.42 -47.75
C LEU A 54 50.82 -46.44 -48.06
N PHE A 55 50.40 -47.27 -49.02
CA PHE A 55 49.00 -47.39 -49.42
C PHE A 55 48.14 -48.04 -48.32
N SER A 56 48.64 -49.09 -47.65
CA SER A 56 47.92 -49.71 -46.53
C SER A 56 47.81 -48.76 -45.33
N ALA A 57 48.88 -48.03 -45.00
CA ALA A 57 48.87 -47.00 -43.96
C ALA A 57 47.87 -45.87 -44.28
N PHE A 58 47.83 -45.41 -45.53
CA PHE A 58 46.89 -44.37 -45.98
C PHE A 58 45.43 -44.85 -45.90
N ASN A 59 45.14 -46.08 -46.33
CA ASN A 59 43.79 -46.65 -46.23
C ASN A 59 43.35 -46.83 -44.77
N GLN A 60 44.25 -47.18 -43.86
CA GLN A 60 43.93 -47.30 -42.43
C GLN A 60 43.55 -45.94 -41.84
N ILE A 61 44.30 -44.87 -42.18
CA ILE A 61 43.98 -43.48 -41.78
C ILE A 61 42.59 -43.08 -42.32
N LEU A 62 42.32 -43.32 -43.60
CA LEU A 62 41.03 -43.02 -44.22
C LEU A 62 39.88 -43.83 -43.61
N ALA A 63 40.11 -45.09 -43.24
CA ALA A 63 39.11 -45.93 -42.61
C ALA A 63 38.73 -45.41 -41.21
N GLN A 64 39.70 -44.97 -40.41
CA GLN A 64 39.44 -44.35 -39.10
C GLN A 64 38.66 -43.04 -39.23
N VAL A 65 39.06 -42.17 -40.17
CA VAL A 65 38.35 -40.91 -40.43
C VAL A 65 36.93 -41.16 -40.91
N ARG A 66 36.74 -42.11 -41.84
CA ARG A 66 35.41 -42.50 -42.32
C ARG A 66 34.55 -43.08 -41.21
N GLY A 67 35.12 -43.91 -40.32
CA GLY A 67 34.44 -44.48 -39.17
C GLY A 67 33.96 -43.39 -38.21
N ALA A 68 34.86 -42.49 -37.81
CA ALA A 68 34.53 -41.38 -36.94
C ALA A 68 33.52 -40.42 -37.57
N ALA A 69 33.69 -40.06 -38.84
CA ALA A 69 32.74 -39.21 -39.57
C ALA A 69 31.35 -39.86 -39.66
N LYS A 70 31.28 -41.19 -39.84
CA LYS A 70 30.01 -41.92 -39.84
C LYS A 70 29.33 -41.83 -38.47
N GLN A 71 30.03 -42.14 -37.38
CA GLN A 71 29.49 -42.06 -36.01
C GLN A 71 29.01 -40.65 -35.67
N LEU A 72 29.83 -39.62 -35.96
CA LEU A 72 29.46 -38.22 -35.80
C LEU A 72 28.20 -37.85 -36.60
N SER A 73 28.06 -38.34 -37.84
CA SER A 73 26.89 -38.08 -38.68
C SER A 73 25.61 -38.80 -38.20
N GLU A 74 25.78 -39.94 -37.53
CA GLU A 74 24.70 -40.72 -36.92
C GLU A 74 24.24 -40.11 -35.59
N GLY A 75 24.99 -39.16 -35.04
CA GLY A 75 24.66 -38.43 -33.81
C GLY A 75 25.49 -38.84 -32.60
N ASP A 76 26.38 -39.83 -32.72
CA ASP A 76 27.33 -40.16 -31.67
C ASP A 76 28.49 -39.16 -31.67
N LEU A 77 28.36 -38.13 -30.84
CA LEU A 77 29.35 -37.07 -30.67
C LEU A 77 30.39 -37.40 -29.61
N THR A 78 30.34 -38.60 -29.01
CA THR A 78 31.35 -39.08 -28.05
C THR A 78 32.59 -39.65 -28.75
N THR A 79 32.42 -40.06 -30.00
CA THR A 79 33.49 -40.64 -30.82
C THR A 79 34.67 -39.67 -31.02
N ARG A 80 35.89 -40.17 -30.76
CA ARG A 80 37.17 -39.49 -31.03
C ARG A 80 38.17 -40.47 -31.65
N ILE A 81 38.98 -39.98 -32.58
CA ILE A 81 40.13 -40.71 -33.14
C ILE A 81 41.32 -40.57 -32.16
N PRO A 82 41.91 -41.66 -31.66
CA PRO A 82 43.06 -41.59 -30.77
C PRO A 82 44.24 -40.83 -31.39
N LEU A 83 44.81 -39.88 -30.64
CA LEU A 83 46.00 -39.13 -31.06
C LEU A 83 47.25 -39.81 -30.49
N GLU A 84 47.92 -40.67 -31.26
CA GLU A 84 49.20 -41.25 -30.87
C GLU A 84 50.30 -40.16 -30.83
N SER A 85 51.11 -40.16 -29.78
CA SER A 85 52.10 -39.12 -29.46
C SER A 85 53.16 -38.88 -30.54
N ASN A 86 53.46 -39.87 -31.38
CA ASN A 86 54.47 -39.79 -32.45
C ASN A 86 53.89 -39.54 -33.86
N LYS A 87 52.56 -39.48 -34.03
CA LYS A 87 51.90 -39.34 -35.35
C LYS A 87 50.65 -38.46 -35.25
N ARG A 88 50.83 -37.20 -34.87
CA ARG A 88 49.75 -36.21 -34.89
C ARG A 88 49.40 -35.83 -36.32
N LEU A 89 48.43 -36.53 -36.90
CA LEU A 89 47.86 -36.17 -38.20
C LEU A 89 46.86 -35.01 -37.99
N SER A 90 47.06 -33.90 -38.70
CA SER A 90 46.19 -32.71 -38.63
C SER A 90 44.72 -33.03 -38.96
N LEU A 91 44.48 -34.05 -39.79
CA LEU A 91 43.14 -34.53 -40.12
C LEU A 91 42.43 -35.15 -38.91
N PHE A 92 43.11 -35.95 -38.08
CA PHE A 92 42.51 -36.55 -36.88
C PHE A 92 42.15 -35.48 -35.85
N GLN A 93 43.05 -34.50 -35.67
CA GLN A 93 42.79 -33.34 -34.81
C GLN A 93 41.56 -32.55 -35.30
N THR A 94 41.44 -32.33 -36.61
CA THR A 94 40.30 -31.62 -37.19
C THR A 94 38.98 -32.35 -36.97
N VAL A 95 38.95 -33.68 -37.15
CA VAL A 95 37.73 -34.50 -36.91
C VAL A 95 37.36 -34.49 -35.43
N ASN A 96 38.33 -34.67 -34.53
CA ASN A 96 38.08 -34.63 -33.09
C ASN A 96 37.55 -33.27 -32.64
N ARG A 97 38.12 -32.19 -33.18
CA ARG A 97 37.70 -30.81 -32.91
C ARG A 97 36.27 -30.55 -33.36
N ILE A 98 35.87 -31.06 -34.53
CA ILE A 98 34.46 -31.01 -34.97
C ILE A 98 33.56 -31.74 -33.96
N GLY A 99 33.94 -32.95 -33.53
CA GLY A 99 33.19 -33.71 -32.54
C GLY A 99 33.09 -33.01 -31.17
N GLU A 100 34.17 -32.35 -30.74
CA GLU A 100 34.25 -31.56 -29.51
C GLU A 100 33.35 -30.32 -29.58
N ASP A 101 33.46 -29.52 -30.65
CA ASP A 101 32.69 -28.29 -30.83
C ASP A 101 31.19 -28.56 -30.91
N ILE A 102 30.78 -29.61 -31.64
CA ILE A 102 29.37 -30.01 -31.71
C ILE A 102 28.90 -30.54 -30.35
N SER A 103 29.67 -31.40 -29.67
CA SER A 103 29.33 -31.90 -28.33
C SER A 103 29.11 -30.76 -27.32
N ARG A 104 29.99 -29.75 -27.32
CA ARG A 104 29.86 -28.56 -26.47
C ARG A 104 28.61 -27.77 -26.80
N THR A 105 28.36 -27.52 -28.08
CA THR A 105 27.18 -26.77 -28.53
C THR A 105 25.89 -27.46 -28.12
N ILE A 106 25.79 -28.78 -28.32
CA ILE A 106 24.62 -29.56 -27.92
C ILE A 106 24.41 -29.54 -26.41
N GLN A 107 25.48 -29.65 -25.61
CA GLN A 107 25.36 -29.56 -24.15
C GLN A 107 24.95 -28.16 -23.67
N ALA A 108 25.48 -27.10 -24.28
CA ALA A 108 25.06 -25.73 -23.99
C ALA A 108 23.58 -25.53 -24.32
N LEU A 109 23.13 -26.01 -25.50
CA LEU A 109 21.72 -25.95 -25.89
C LEU A 109 20.81 -26.73 -24.92
N ARG A 110 21.21 -27.92 -24.46
CA ARG A 110 20.46 -28.68 -23.44
C ARG A 110 20.32 -27.89 -22.14
N LYS A 111 21.41 -27.31 -21.64
CA LYS A 111 21.39 -26.48 -20.41
C LYS A 111 20.49 -25.25 -20.58
N SER A 112 20.60 -24.53 -21.68
CA SER A 112 19.74 -23.37 -21.98
C SER A 112 18.27 -23.74 -22.10
N THR A 113 17.97 -24.88 -22.75
CA THR A 113 16.60 -25.37 -22.92
C THR A 113 15.97 -25.77 -21.58
N ALA A 114 16.74 -26.44 -20.70
CA ALA A 114 16.28 -26.73 -19.35
C ALA A 114 15.99 -25.45 -18.54
N LYS A 115 16.82 -24.41 -18.69
CA LYS A 115 16.57 -23.12 -18.02
C LYS A 115 15.35 -22.40 -18.56
N LEU A 116 15.11 -22.45 -19.88
CA LEU A 116 13.89 -21.90 -20.48
C LEU A 116 12.63 -22.58 -19.94
N LEU A 117 12.67 -23.90 -19.75
CA LEU A 117 11.57 -24.65 -19.15
C LEU A 117 11.30 -24.21 -17.70
N GLU A 118 12.34 -24.10 -16.88
CA GLU A 118 12.24 -23.62 -15.48
C GLU A 118 11.63 -22.21 -15.42
N VAL A 119 12.10 -21.28 -16.27
CA VAL A 119 11.58 -19.91 -16.33
C VAL A 119 10.12 -19.90 -16.79
N ALA A 120 9.75 -20.71 -17.79
CA ALA A 120 8.37 -20.82 -18.23
C ALA A 120 7.46 -21.34 -17.11
N GLU A 121 7.87 -22.36 -16.37
CA GLU A 121 7.12 -22.89 -15.22
C GLU A 121 6.94 -21.85 -14.10
N ALA A 122 7.99 -21.08 -13.78
CA ALA A 122 7.91 -19.99 -12.82
C ALA A 122 6.89 -18.93 -13.26
N VAL A 123 6.98 -18.46 -14.52
CA VAL A 123 6.04 -17.47 -15.09
C VAL A 123 4.60 -18.00 -15.13
N GLN A 124 4.40 -19.29 -15.40
CA GLN A 124 3.08 -19.95 -15.34
C GLN A 124 2.49 -19.84 -13.94
N LYS A 125 3.26 -20.24 -12.92
CA LYS A 125 2.83 -20.19 -11.51
C LYS A 125 2.54 -18.76 -11.05
N ASP A 126 3.41 -17.80 -11.37
CA ASP A 126 3.23 -16.40 -10.99
C ASP A 126 2.01 -15.77 -11.68
N SER A 127 1.73 -16.20 -12.92
CA SER A 127 0.52 -15.79 -13.63
C SER A 127 -0.74 -16.36 -12.97
N GLU A 128 -0.75 -17.63 -12.56
CA GLU A 128 -1.89 -18.20 -11.84
C GLU A 128 -2.16 -17.50 -10.50
N LEU A 129 -1.10 -17.18 -9.74
CA LEU A 129 -1.21 -16.40 -8.51
C LEU A 129 -1.77 -14.99 -8.77
N SER A 130 -1.25 -14.30 -9.78
CA SER A 130 -1.71 -12.95 -10.15
C SER A 130 -3.17 -12.93 -10.60
N GLN A 131 -3.60 -13.96 -11.34
CA GLN A 131 -5.00 -14.10 -11.76
C GLN A 131 -5.92 -14.31 -10.55
N ASN A 132 -5.55 -15.18 -9.61
CA ASN A 132 -6.34 -15.41 -8.40
C ASN A 132 -6.42 -14.14 -7.55
N GLY A 133 -5.30 -13.43 -7.37
CA GLY A 133 -5.27 -12.15 -6.65
C GLY A 133 -6.19 -11.10 -7.28
N ALA A 134 -6.24 -11.02 -8.60
CA ALA A 134 -7.15 -10.10 -9.30
C ALA A 134 -8.63 -10.48 -9.14
N ILE A 135 -8.96 -11.77 -9.03
CA ILE A 135 -10.32 -12.24 -8.76
C ILE A 135 -10.73 -11.89 -7.33
N GLU A 136 -9.85 -12.11 -6.35
CA GLU A 136 -10.09 -11.74 -4.95
C GLU A 136 -10.26 -10.21 -4.81
N GLN A 137 -9.41 -9.43 -5.48
CA GLN A 137 -9.53 -7.97 -5.53
C GLN A 137 -10.90 -7.52 -6.05
N LYS A 138 -11.45 -8.19 -7.07
CA LYS A 138 -12.80 -7.90 -7.57
C LYS A 138 -13.88 -8.15 -6.52
N GLN A 139 -13.78 -9.24 -5.75
CA GLN A 139 -14.73 -9.54 -4.68
C GLN A 139 -14.67 -8.49 -3.55
N ASP A 140 -13.46 -8.01 -3.23
CA ASP A 140 -13.30 -6.97 -2.21
C ASP A 140 -13.85 -5.62 -2.69
N VAL A 141 -13.74 -5.31 -3.99
CA VAL A 141 -14.41 -4.14 -4.58
C VAL A 141 -15.93 -4.26 -4.51
N ASP A 142 -16.50 -5.43 -4.83
CA ASP A 142 -17.96 -5.66 -4.73
C ASP A 142 -18.46 -5.41 -3.27
N ARG A 143 -17.70 -5.87 -2.28
CA ARG A 143 -17.99 -5.61 -0.86
C ARG A 143 -17.88 -4.12 -0.51
N ALA A 144 -16.83 -3.46 -0.99
CA ALA A 144 -16.64 -2.03 -0.78
C ALA A 144 -17.79 -1.22 -1.39
N GLN A 145 -18.28 -1.59 -2.56
CA GLN A 145 -19.41 -0.93 -3.22
C GLN A 145 -20.70 -1.05 -2.40
N SER A 146 -20.96 -2.21 -1.79
CA SER A 146 -22.09 -2.39 -0.86
C SER A 146 -21.96 -1.44 0.35
N ASN A 147 -20.76 -1.30 0.92
CA ASN A 147 -20.54 -0.41 2.06
C ASN A 147 -20.72 1.08 1.68
N VAL A 148 -20.25 1.48 0.49
CA VAL A 148 -20.45 2.83 -0.06
C VAL A 148 -21.95 3.13 -0.24
N THR A 149 -22.73 2.15 -0.71
CA THR A 149 -24.19 2.29 -0.83
C THR A 149 -24.84 2.49 0.55
N GLN A 150 -24.44 1.72 1.55
CA GLN A 150 -24.94 1.89 2.93
C GLN A 150 -24.54 3.25 3.52
N LEU A 151 -23.33 3.73 3.24
CA LEU A 151 -22.87 5.06 3.67
C LEU A 151 -23.75 6.17 3.07
N PHE A 152 -24.16 6.05 1.81
CA PHE A 152 -25.08 6.98 1.17
C PHE A 152 -26.42 7.04 1.92
N GLU A 153 -27.03 5.88 2.18
CA GLU A 153 -28.31 5.78 2.90
C GLU A 153 -28.23 6.37 4.31
N ILE A 154 -27.19 6.02 5.07
CA ILE A 154 -26.98 6.53 6.43
C ILE A 154 -26.79 8.04 6.42
N THR A 155 -26.02 8.57 5.47
CA THR A 155 -25.76 10.02 5.38
C THR A 155 -27.04 10.78 5.05
N GLN A 156 -27.90 10.22 4.19
CA GLN A 156 -29.22 10.78 3.91
C GLN A 156 -30.12 10.82 5.15
N GLN A 157 -30.16 9.72 5.92
CA GLN A 157 -30.91 9.68 7.18
C GLN A 157 -30.41 10.70 8.21
N VAL A 158 -29.09 10.90 8.31
CA VAL A 158 -28.51 11.92 9.19
C VAL A 158 -28.99 13.33 8.80
N SER A 159 -29.05 13.64 7.51
CA SER A 159 -29.59 14.91 7.02
C SER A 159 -31.06 15.10 7.39
N GLU A 160 -31.90 14.06 7.22
CA GLU A 160 -33.31 14.08 7.63
C GLU A 160 -33.48 14.30 9.15
N TYR A 161 -32.65 13.64 9.97
CA TYR A 161 -32.65 13.86 11.41
C TYR A 161 -32.27 15.29 11.77
N CYS A 162 -31.26 15.88 11.11
CA CYS A 162 -30.87 17.27 11.35
C CYS A 162 -31.98 18.26 10.99
N GLU A 163 -32.70 18.03 9.89
CA GLU A 163 -33.86 18.85 9.51
C GLU A 163 -34.98 18.77 10.56
N SER A 164 -35.30 17.55 11.02
CA SER A 164 -36.28 17.33 12.09
C SER A 164 -35.86 17.99 13.41
N THR A 165 -34.58 17.86 13.80
CA THR A 165 -34.02 18.54 14.98
C THR A 165 -34.09 20.05 14.85
N ALA A 166 -33.82 20.63 13.67
CA ALA A 166 -33.93 22.06 13.44
C ALA A 166 -35.37 22.58 13.60
N LEU A 167 -36.37 21.80 13.16
CA LEU A 167 -37.79 22.11 13.38
C LEU A 167 -38.16 22.08 14.87
N LEU A 168 -37.71 21.05 15.60
CA LEU A 168 -37.93 20.93 17.04
C LEU A 168 -37.25 22.05 17.83
N ALA A 169 -36.03 22.43 17.46
CA ALA A 169 -35.31 23.57 18.05
C ALA A 169 -36.10 24.87 17.82
N LYS A 170 -36.63 25.09 16.62
CA LYS A 170 -37.45 26.28 16.32
C LYS A 170 -38.73 26.34 17.18
N ASP A 171 -39.43 25.22 17.36
CA ASP A 171 -40.61 25.14 18.24
C ASP A 171 -40.23 25.40 19.71
N ALA A 172 -39.15 24.78 20.19
CA ALA A 172 -38.63 24.98 21.54
C ALA A 172 -38.25 26.45 21.78
N LYS A 173 -37.63 27.13 20.79
CA LYS A 173 -37.30 28.55 20.87
C LYS A 173 -38.55 29.41 21.00
N SER A 174 -39.59 29.11 20.23
CA SER A 174 -40.87 29.81 20.32
C SER A 174 -41.51 29.64 21.71
N LYS A 175 -41.47 28.43 22.28
CA LYS A 175 -41.99 28.16 23.63
C LYS A 175 -41.19 28.86 24.71
N SER A 176 -39.86 28.88 24.60
CA SER A 176 -39.00 29.60 25.54
C SER A 176 -39.26 31.11 25.49
N ALA A 177 -39.37 31.68 24.29
CA ALA A 177 -39.71 33.09 24.12
C ALA A 177 -41.10 33.44 24.69
N GLN A 178 -42.07 32.53 24.60
CA GLN A 178 -43.37 32.69 25.25
C GLN A 178 -43.23 32.63 26.77
N GLY A 179 -42.46 31.67 27.31
CA GLY A 179 -42.17 31.57 28.74
C GLY A 179 -41.54 32.85 29.31
N THR A 180 -40.59 33.46 28.59
CA THR A 180 -40.03 34.78 28.96
C THR A 180 -41.11 35.85 29.02
N LYS A 181 -42.01 35.93 28.04
CA LYS A 181 -43.12 36.91 28.06
C LYS A 181 -44.07 36.68 29.24
N ASP A 182 -44.37 35.43 29.54
CA ASP A 182 -45.25 35.07 30.66
C ASP A 182 -44.63 35.43 32.01
N MET A 183 -43.30 35.26 32.17
CA MET A 183 -42.60 35.70 33.38
C MET A 183 -42.60 37.22 33.53
N VAL A 184 -42.37 37.98 32.45
CA VAL A 184 -42.48 39.46 32.48
C VAL A 184 -43.89 39.90 32.84
N ALA A 185 -44.93 39.22 32.33
CA ALA A 185 -46.31 39.51 32.70
C ALA A 185 -46.59 39.21 34.19
N LEU A 186 -46.03 38.12 34.72
CA LEU A 186 -46.13 37.76 36.13
C LEU A 186 -45.43 38.76 37.04
N GLU A 187 -44.22 39.21 36.67
CA GLU A 187 -43.46 40.24 37.38
C GLU A 187 -44.31 41.52 37.55
N ASN A 188 -44.91 42.01 36.46
CA ASN A 188 -45.82 43.16 36.51
C ASN A 188 -47.05 42.93 37.41
N ALA A 189 -47.59 41.71 37.44
CA ALA A 189 -48.72 41.37 38.31
C ALA A 189 -48.32 41.34 39.79
N LEU A 190 -47.13 40.82 40.10
CA LEU A 190 -46.57 40.79 41.46
C LEU A 190 -46.25 42.21 41.96
N ASP A 191 -45.72 43.09 41.10
CA ASP A 191 -45.48 44.50 41.42
C ASP A 191 -46.79 45.23 41.76
N ASN A 192 -47.85 45.00 40.99
CA ASN A 192 -49.18 45.54 41.30
C ASN A 192 -49.73 44.98 42.63
N ALA A 193 -49.54 43.68 42.90
CA ALA A 193 -49.94 43.08 44.17
C ALA A 193 -49.19 43.68 45.36
N HIS A 194 -47.89 43.94 45.20
CA HIS A 194 -47.06 44.65 46.18
C HIS A 194 -47.63 46.04 46.51
N GLN A 195 -48.00 46.82 45.49
CA GLN A 195 -48.62 48.14 45.69
C GLN A 195 -49.95 48.04 46.45
N HIS A 196 -50.77 47.02 46.17
CA HIS A 196 -52.03 46.79 46.88
C HIS A 196 -51.82 46.39 48.35
N ILE A 197 -50.79 45.58 48.65
CA ILE A 197 -50.42 45.22 50.03
C ILE A 197 -49.94 46.46 50.78
N ASP A 198 -49.06 47.28 50.17
CA ASP A 198 -48.58 48.52 50.80
C ASP A 198 -49.71 49.52 51.08
N SER A 199 -50.66 49.66 50.15
CA SER A 199 -51.86 50.48 50.35
C SER A 199 -52.75 49.93 51.48
N SER A 200 -52.93 48.60 51.54
CA SER A 200 -53.74 47.96 52.60
C SER A 200 -53.10 48.15 53.97
N ASN A 201 -51.77 48.01 54.05
CA ASN A 201 -50.99 48.23 55.26
C ASN A 201 -51.16 49.67 55.77
N ALA A 202 -51.12 50.67 54.87
CA ALA A 202 -51.39 52.06 55.23
C ALA A 202 -52.82 52.28 55.78
N HIS A 203 -53.84 51.65 55.18
CA HIS A 203 -55.21 51.72 55.68
C HIS A 203 -55.38 51.10 57.07
N PHE A 204 -54.80 49.93 57.32
CA PHE A 204 -54.86 49.29 58.64
C PHE A 204 -54.07 50.07 59.70
N GLN A 205 -52.95 50.69 59.33
CA GLN A 205 -52.20 51.55 60.23
C GLN A 205 -52.99 52.81 60.60
N SER A 206 -53.69 53.43 59.64
CA SER A 206 -54.64 54.52 59.92
C SER A 206 -55.79 54.08 60.84
N LEU A 207 -56.36 52.88 60.62
CA LEU A 207 -57.39 52.32 61.51
C LEU A 207 -56.86 52.08 62.92
N MET A 208 -55.61 51.66 63.05
CA MET A 208 -54.95 51.47 64.34
C MET A 208 -54.80 52.80 65.10
N GLU A 209 -54.46 53.87 64.40
CA GLU A 209 -54.40 55.22 64.97
C GLU A 209 -55.78 55.72 65.40
N GLU A 210 -56.80 55.59 64.54
CA GLU A 210 -58.18 56.01 64.84
C GLU A 210 -58.76 55.26 66.05
N THR A 211 -58.55 53.95 66.13
CA THR A 211 -59.05 53.13 67.24
C THR A 211 -58.35 53.45 68.56
N THR A 212 -57.07 53.82 68.50
CA THR A 212 -56.33 54.33 69.67
C THR A 212 -56.91 55.66 70.15
N GLN A 213 -57.24 56.57 69.23
CA GLN A 213 -57.92 57.83 69.57
C GLN A 213 -59.30 57.57 70.20
N ILE A 214 -60.09 56.64 69.65
CA ILE A 214 -61.40 56.27 70.22
C ILE A 214 -61.24 55.71 71.64
N SER A 215 -60.25 54.84 71.89
CA SER A 215 -59.95 54.34 73.24
C SER A 215 -59.68 55.46 74.24
N GLN A 216 -58.93 56.49 73.84
CA GLN A 216 -58.64 57.66 74.68
C GLN A 216 -59.91 58.50 74.98
N VAL A 217 -60.80 58.64 74.00
CA VAL A 217 -62.11 59.28 74.20
C VAL A 217 -62.97 58.46 75.17
N MET A 218 -63.00 57.13 75.04
CA MET A 218 -63.75 56.26 75.95
C MET A 218 -63.22 56.35 77.39
N GLU A 219 -61.91 56.42 77.58
CA GLU A 219 -61.31 56.64 78.91
C GLU A 219 -61.79 57.97 79.53
N THR A 220 -61.85 59.03 78.72
CA THR A 220 -62.38 60.33 79.14
C THR A 220 -63.86 60.24 79.53
N ILE A 221 -64.69 59.58 78.73
CA ILE A 221 -66.13 59.40 79.03
C ILE A 221 -66.33 58.56 80.30
N SER A 222 -65.56 57.49 80.47
CA SER A 222 -65.60 56.65 81.68
C SER A 222 -65.25 57.48 82.92
N SER A 223 -64.22 58.32 82.83
CA SER A 223 -63.84 59.25 83.91
C SER A 223 -64.95 60.25 84.23
N ILE A 224 -65.62 60.82 83.21
CA ILE A 224 -66.77 61.73 83.40
C ILE A 224 -67.95 60.99 84.03
N ALA A 225 -68.26 59.77 83.59
CA ALA A 225 -69.34 58.96 84.14
C ALA A 225 -69.07 58.61 85.62
N GLU A 226 -67.84 58.25 85.97
CA GLU A 226 -67.42 58.00 87.36
C GLU A 226 -67.53 59.26 88.22
N GLN A 227 -67.06 60.41 87.74
CA GLN A 227 -67.23 61.70 88.40
C GLN A 227 -68.71 62.05 88.60
N THR A 228 -69.55 61.80 87.59
CA THR A 228 -71.00 62.04 87.63
C THR A 228 -71.66 61.12 88.66
N ASN A 229 -71.26 59.84 88.73
CA ASN A 229 -71.74 58.88 89.71
C ASN A 229 -71.38 59.32 91.15
N LEU A 230 -70.15 59.81 91.38
CA LEU A 230 -69.71 60.35 92.66
C LEU A 230 -70.46 61.64 93.05
N LEU A 231 -70.67 62.55 92.10
CA LEU A 231 -71.46 63.77 92.31
C LEU A 231 -72.91 63.45 92.65
N ALA A 232 -73.52 62.50 91.93
CA ALA A 232 -74.88 62.04 92.17
C ALA A 232 -75.02 61.33 93.52
N LEU A 233 -74.03 60.53 93.92
CA LEU A 233 -73.98 59.91 95.25
C LEU A 233 -73.93 60.97 96.35
N ASN A 234 -73.07 61.98 96.22
CA ASN A 234 -73.00 63.10 97.17
C ASN A 234 -74.33 63.86 97.25
N ALA A 235 -74.99 64.08 96.10
CA ALA A 235 -76.31 64.72 96.06
C ALA A 235 -77.42 63.86 96.69
N ALA A 236 -77.38 62.54 96.52
CA ALA A 236 -78.31 61.60 97.15
C ALA A 236 -78.14 61.56 98.67
N ILE A 237 -76.89 61.56 99.16
CA ILE A 237 -76.57 61.64 100.59
C ILE A 237 -77.10 62.95 101.20
N GLU A 238 -76.84 64.10 100.57
CA GLU A 238 -77.30 65.40 101.08
C GLU A 238 -78.83 65.54 101.00
N SER A 239 -79.47 64.95 99.98
CA SER A 239 -80.94 64.89 99.85
C SER A 239 -81.57 64.03 100.94
N ALA A 240 -80.96 62.90 101.32
CA ALA A 240 -81.40 62.07 102.44
C ALA A 240 -81.24 62.81 103.79
N ARG A 241 -80.20 63.64 103.92
CA ARG A 241 -79.93 64.48 105.10
C ARG A 241 -80.97 65.58 105.31
N ALA A 242 -81.57 66.09 104.24
CA ALA A 242 -82.63 67.10 104.26
C ALA A 242 -84.04 66.55 104.61
N GLY A 243 -84.20 65.25 104.82
CA GLY A 243 -85.45 64.62 105.23
C GLY A 243 -86.59 64.78 104.20
N GLU A 244 -87.83 65.06 104.66
CA GLU A 244 -89.01 65.18 103.79
C GLU A 244 -88.90 66.27 102.70
N GLN A 245 -88.12 67.34 102.93
CA GLN A 245 -87.90 68.41 101.95
C GLN A 245 -86.96 68.01 100.80
N GLY A 246 -86.15 66.96 100.99
CA GLY A 246 -85.16 66.48 100.01
C GLY A 246 -85.65 65.37 99.09
N ARG A 247 -86.88 64.86 99.28
CA ARG A 247 -87.40 63.66 98.56
C ARG A 247 -87.38 63.79 97.03
N GLY A 248 -87.76 64.95 96.50
CA GLY A 248 -87.74 65.20 95.05
C GLY A 248 -86.33 65.20 94.46
N PHE A 249 -85.36 65.79 95.19
CA PHE A 249 -83.95 65.81 94.78
C PHE A 249 -83.28 64.45 94.93
N ALA A 250 -83.65 63.65 95.95
CA ALA A 250 -83.14 62.30 96.11
C ALA A 250 -83.48 61.39 94.92
N VAL A 251 -84.71 61.49 94.39
CA VAL A 251 -85.13 60.72 93.19
C VAL A 251 -84.32 61.12 91.96
N VAL A 252 -84.11 62.43 91.75
CA VAL A 252 -83.28 62.91 90.63
C VAL A 252 -81.82 62.48 90.79
N ALA A 253 -81.27 62.54 92.01
CA ALA A 253 -79.90 62.11 92.28
C ALA A 253 -79.71 60.60 92.03
N ASP A 254 -80.65 59.75 92.43
CA ASP A 254 -80.58 58.30 92.14
C ASP A 254 -80.77 57.99 90.64
N GLU A 255 -81.59 58.77 89.92
CA GLU A 255 -81.73 58.63 88.46
C GLU A 255 -80.44 59.02 87.73
N VAL A 256 -79.79 60.13 88.14
CA VAL A 256 -78.49 60.55 87.59
C VAL A 256 -77.39 59.54 87.93
N ARG A 257 -77.40 58.98 89.15
CA ARG A 257 -76.47 57.92 89.58
C ARG A 257 -76.64 56.67 88.73
N THR A 258 -77.89 56.25 88.50
CA THR A 258 -78.22 55.10 87.65
C THR A 258 -77.80 55.34 86.19
N LEU A 259 -78.01 56.54 85.67
CA LEU A 259 -77.58 56.92 84.31
C LEU A 259 -76.04 56.94 84.18
N ALA A 260 -75.34 57.43 85.21
CA ALA A 260 -73.88 57.44 85.27
C ALA A 260 -73.30 56.01 85.30
N MET A 261 -73.87 55.11 86.12
CA MET A 261 -73.49 53.69 86.13
C MET A 261 -73.75 53.02 84.78
N ARG A 262 -74.92 53.23 84.17
CA ARG A 262 -75.23 52.71 82.82
C ARG A 262 -74.29 53.26 81.75
N THR A 263 -73.87 54.51 81.87
CA THR A 263 -72.88 55.13 80.96
C THR A 263 -71.51 54.49 81.13
N GLN A 264 -71.09 54.21 82.36
CA GLN A 264 -69.83 53.53 82.66
C GLN A 264 -69.83 52.09 82.13
N GLU A 265 -70.91 51.32 82.36
CA GLU A 265 -71.08 49.97 81.80
C GLU A 265 -71.04 49.96 80.26
N ALA A 266 -71.76 50.88 79.60
CA ALA A 266 -71.73 50.99 78.15
C ALA A 266 -70.35 51.41 77.60
N THR A 267 -69.65 52.28 78.31
CA THR A 267 -68.29 52.72 77.94
C THR A 267 -67.29 51.57 78.06
N GLU A 268 -67.41 50.74 79.10
CA GLU A 268 -66.57 49.55 79.27
C GLU A 268 -66.86 48.50 78.18
N GLU A 269 -68.13 48.30 77.81
CA GLU A 269 -68.49 47.41 76.70
C GLU A 269 -67.88 47.90 75.37
N ILE A 270 -67.96 49.21 75.09
CA ILE A 270 -67.35 49.81 73.88
C ILE A 270 -65.82 49.67 73.95
N ARG A 271 -65.19 49.96 75.08
CA ARG A 271 -63.75 49.81 75.28
C ARG A 271 -63.28 48.39 75.00
N SER A 272 -64.01 47.39 75.48
CA SER A 272 -63.73 45.98 75.19
C SER A 272 -63.82 45.67 73.69
N LYS A 273 -64.85 46.18 72.99
CA LYS A 273 -64.96 46.03 71.53
C LYS A 273 -63.82 46.72 70.77
N ILE A 274 -63.41 47.92 71.19
CA ILE A 274 -62.28 48.65 70.59
C ILE A 274 -60.97 47.89 70.84
N SER A 275 -60.73 47.39 72.04
CA SER A 275 -59.54 46.56 72.33
C SER A 275 -59.49 45.30 71.46
N ASN A 276 -60.64 44.63 71.24
CA ASN A 276 -60.71 43.50 70.31
C ASN A 276 -60.42 43.94 68.87
N LEU A 277 -60.95 45.09 68.44
CA LEU A 277 -60.70 45.62 67.10
C LEU A 277 -59.23 46.00 66.91
N GLN A 278 -58.57 46.51 67.95
CA GLN A 278 -57.13 46.78 67.95
C GLN A 278 -56.32 45.49 67.78
N LEU A 279 -56.61 44.45 68.58
CA LEU A 279 -55.95 43.14 68.48
C LEU A 279 -56.10 42.53 67.08
N LYS A 280 -57.32 42.60 66.50
CA LYS A 280 -57.56 42.11 65.14
C LYS A 280 -56.85 42.94 64.06
N THR A 281 -56.69 44.25 64.27
CA THR A 281 -55.96 45.10 63.34
C THR A 281 -54.48 44.75 63.36
N ASP A 282 -53.91 44.50 64.53
CA ASP A 282 -52.51 44.07 64.71
C ASP A 282 -52.24 42.72 64.02
N ASP A 283 -53.14 41.74 64.18
CA ASP A 283 -53.09 40.43 63.51
C ASP A 283 -53.12 40.57 61.97
N VAL A 284 -53.93 41.49 61.44
CA VAL A 284 -53.97 41.79 60.01
C VAL A 284 -52.68 42.46 59.53
N LEU A 285 -52.09 43.38 60.31
CA LEU A 285 -50.81 44.00 59.98
C LEU A 285 -49.66 42.97 59.95
N GLU A 286 -49.64 42.01 60.87
CA GLU A 286 -48.68 40.90 60.86
C GLU A 286 -48.88 40.01 59.61
N THR A 287 -50.12 39.66 59.29
CA THR A 287 -50.45 38.93 58.05
C THR A 287 -50.02 39.69 56.78
N MET A 288 -50.18 41.01 56.75
CA MET A 288 -49.72 41.85 55.62
C MET A 288 -48.20 41.84 55.46
N LYS A 289 -47.46 41.81 56.57
CA LYS A 289 -46.00 41.68 56.56
C LYS A 289 -45.55 40.32 56.01
N GLU A 290 -46.22 39.24 56.40
CA GLU A 290 -45.97 37.91 55.84
C GLU A 290 -46.29 37.83 54.34
N ASN A 291 -47.41 38.44 53.91
CA ASN A 291 -47.78 38.54 52.51
C ASN A 291 -46.72 39.30 51.69
N LYS A 292 -46.20 40.42 52.22
CA LYS A 292 -45.13 41.19 51.58
C LYS A 292 -43.87 40.34 51.37
N SER A 293 -43.42 39.65 52.41
CA SER A 293 -42.27 38.72 52.34
C SER A 293 -42.49 37.60 51.32
N SER A 294 -43.70 37.03 51.26
CA SER A 294 -44.06 36.01 50.27
C SER A 294 -44.04 36.55 48.84
N MET A 295 -44.40 37.82 48.66
CA MET A 295 -44.42 38.48 47.36
C MET A 295 -43.00 38.81 46.88
N ASP A 296 -42.11 39.27 47.76
CA ASP A 296 -40.68 39.45 47.47
C ASP A 296 -40.04 38.16 47.00
N LYS A 297 -40.32 37.05 47.68
CA LYS A 297 -39.82 35.72 47.29
C LYS A 297 -40.38 35.25 45.94
N SER A 298 -41.63 35.58 45.64
CA SER A 298 -42.25 35.26 44.35
C SER A 298 -41.62 36.05 43.21
N LEU A 299 -41.22 37.30 43.46
CA LEU A 299 -40.51 38.14 42.49
C LEU A 299 -39.10 37.60 42.18
N GLU A 300 -38.36 37.18 43.21
CA GLU A 300 -37.05 36.53 43.06
C GLU A 300 -37.14 35.25 42.21
N LEU A 301 -38.13 34.39 42.49
CA LEU A 301 -38.38 33.18 41.71
C LEU A 301 -38.75 33.48 40.26
N THR A 302 -39.55 34.52 40.02
CA THR A 302 -39.95 34.94 38.67
C THR A 302 -38.74 35.43 37.86
N THR A 303 -37.88 36.24 38.48
CA THR A 303 -36.62 36.71 37.87
C THR A 303 -35.69 35.55 37.50
N THR A 304 -35.58 34.57 38.41
CA THR A 304 -34.76 33.37 38.18
C THR A 304 -35.31 32.53 37.01
N ALA A 305 -36.64 32.37 36.93
CA ALA A 305 -37.29 31.65 35.85
C ALA A 305 -37.13 32.38 34.51
N GLU A 306 -37.23 33.72 34.48
CA GLU A 306 -37.00 34.53 33.28
C GLU A 306 -35.58 34.33 32.73
N ASN A 307 -34.57 34.39 33.59
CA ASN A 307 -33.18 34.15 33.21
C ASN A 307 -32.98 32.72 32.68
N THR A 308 -33.61 31.73 33.30
CA THR A 308 -33.57 30.33 32.84
C THR A 308 -34.15 30.19 31.43
N PHE A 309 -35.26 30.87 31.11
CA PHE A 309 -35.80 30.85 29.75
C PHE A 309 -34.87 31.55 28.74
N LYS A 310 -34.23 32.66 29.11
CA LYS A 310 -33.24 33.32 28.24
C LYS A 310 -32.06 32.40 27.93
N GLU A 311 -31.50 31.74 28.94
CA GLU A 311 -30.42 30.76 28.77
C GLU A 311 -30.86 29.58 27.89
N LEU A 312 -32.05 29.04 28.13
CA LEU A 312 -32.65 27.99 27.28
C LEU A 312 -32.75 28.44 25.82
N SER A 313 -33.19 29.68 25.56
CA SER A 313 -33.28 30.20 24.20
C SER A 313 -31.91 30.25 23.51
N GLN A 314 -30.85 30.61 24.24
CA GLN A 314 -29.50 30.64 23.69
C GLN A 314 -28.98 29.22 23.39
N GLN A 315 -29.19 28.26 24.28
CA GLN A 315 -28.81 26.86 24.06
C GLN A 315 -29.55 26.25 22.86
N ILE A 316 -30.81 26.61 22.65
CA ILE A 316 -31.59 26.16 21.49
C ILE A 316 -31.02 26.73 20.17
N ASP A 317 -30.53 27.96 20.18
CA ASP A 317 -29.84 28.55 19.01
C ASP A 317 -28.56 27.80 18.67
N GLU A 318 -27.78 27.39 19.68
CA GLU A 318 -26.60 26.56 19.46
C GLU A 318 -26.94 25.19 18.85
N VAL A 319 -28.01 24.53 19.33
CA VAL A 319 -28.50 23.27 18.74
C VAL A 319 -28.88 23.45 17.28
N TYR A 320 -29.54 24.56 16.93
CA TYR A 320 -29.90 24.88 15.56
C TYR A 320 -28.66 25.08 14.67
N GLU A 321 -27.65 25.81 15.15
CA GLU A 321 -26.37 25.98 14.43
C GLU A 321 -25.62 24.66 14.23
N TYR A 322 -25.58 23.79 15.25
CA TYR A 322 -24.96 22.47 15.11
C TYR A 322 -25.70 21.61 14.09
N GLY A 323 -27.03 21.63 14.06
CA GLY A 323 -27.82 20.96 13.03
C GLY A 323 -27.40 21.37 11.62
N GLN A 324 -27.24 22.68 11.37
CA GLN A 324 -26.79 23.17 10.05
C GLN A 324 -25.37 22.72 9.70
N LYS A 325 -24.45 22.69 10.69
CA LYS A 325 -23.08 22.20 10.47
C LYS A 325 -23.07 20.71 10.11
N ILE A 326 -23.89 19.90 10.76
CA ILE A 326 -24.00 18.47 10.45
C ILE A 326 -24.58 18.31 9.04
N THR A 327 -25.62 19.04 8.65
CA THR A 327 -26.16 18.99 7.27
C THR A 327 -25.09 19.30 6.22
N ARG A 328 -24.29 20.36 6.40
CA ARG A 328 -23.19 20.66 5.47
C ARG A 328 -22.15 19.53 5.42
N SER A 329 -21.79 18.97 6.58
CA SER A 329 -20.84 17.86 6.64
C SER A 329 -21.38 16.62 5.94
N SER A 330 -22.69 16.35 6.04
CA SER A 330 -23.36 15.28 5.31
C SER A 330 -23.33 15.51 3.80
N GLU A 331 -23.55 16.74 3.31
CA GLU A 331 -23.42 17.07 1.89
C GLU A 331 -22.00 16.81 1.35
N GLU A 332 -20.97 17.18 2.12
CA GLU A 332 -19.57 16.90 1.78
C GLU A 332 -19.28 15.38 1.77
N GLN A 333 -19.83 14.64 2.73
CA GLN A 333 -19.69 13.19 2.81
C GLN A 333 -20.38 12.46 1.65
N LEU A 334 -21.52 12.95 1.17
CA LEU A 334 -22.17 12.41 -0.03
C LEU A 334 -21.28 12.59 -1.26
N LYS A 335 -20.67 13.75 -1.44
CA LYS A 335 -19.72 14.00 -2.53
C LYS A 335 -18.51 13.06 -2.47
N GLN A 336 -17.93 12.86 -1.28
CA GLN A 336 -16.81 11.92 -1.11
C GLN A 336 -17.21 10.47 -1.42
N THR A 337 -18.46 10.11 -1.17
CA THR A 337 -19.02 8.79 -1.47
C THR A 337 -19.13 8.57 -2.98
N GLU A 338 -19.48 9.60 -3.76
CA GLU A 338 -19.44 9.57 -5.23
C GLU A 338 -18.01 9.38 -5.76
N ASP A 339 -17.05 10.12 -5.20
CA ASP A 339 -15.63 9.98 -5.55
C ASP A 339 -15.10 8.56 -5.24
N LEU A 340 -15.49 8.00 -4.09
CA LEU A 340 -15.17 6.62 -3.73
C LEU A 340 -15.74 5.62 -4.72
N ASN A 341 -16.98 5.81 -5.17
CA ASN A 341 -17.60 4.94 -6.17
C ASN A 341 -16.84 4.98 -7.51
N SER A 342 -16.38 6.17 -7.94
CA SER A 342 -15.54 6.29 -9.14
C SER A 342 -14.18 5.59 -8.96
N CYS A 343 -13.57 5.69 -7.79
CA CYS A 343 -12.31 5.01 -7.47
C CYS A 343 -12.47 3.48 -7.52
N LEU A 344 -13.54 2.95 -6.92
CA LEU A 344 -13.86 1.52 -6.98
C LEU A 344 -14.08 1.01 -8.41
N GLN A 345 -14.67 1.82 -9.29
CA GLN A 345 -14.80 1.48 -10.70
C GLN A 345 -13.43 1.39 -11.38
N GLN A 346 -12.51 2.33 -11.11
CA GLN A 346 -11.15 2.28 -11.66
C GLN A 346 -10.39 1.04 -11.19
N VAL A 347 -10.49 0.69 -9.91
CA VAL A 347 -9.87 -0.53 -9.36
C VAL A 347 -10.45 -1.78 -10.03
N THR A 348 -11.75 -1.80 -10.32
CA THR A 348 -12.37 -2.90 -11.08
C THR A 348 -11.79 -3.03 -12.49
N ASP A 349 -11.69 -1.91 -13.21
CA ASP A 349 -11.16 -1.88 -14.58
C ASP A 349 -9.69 -2.33 -14.61
N GLU A 350 -8.89 -1.93 -13.62
CA GLU A 350 -7.50 -2.36 -13.44
C GLU A 350 -7.40 -3.86 -13.14
N ALA A 351 -8.26 -4.39 -12.25
CA ALA A 351 -8.29 -5.82 -11.95
C ALA A 351 -8.64 -6.65 -13.22
N GLU A 352 -9.59 -6.19 -14.03
CA GLU A 352 -9.93 -6.85 -15.30
C GLU A 352 -8.78 -6.78 -16.32
N SER A 353 -8.11 -5.63 -16.41
CA SER A 353 -6.90 -5.47 -17.23
C SER A 353 -5.77 -6.40 -16.78
N ASN A 354 -5.60 -6.58 -15.47
CA ASN A 354 -4.60 -7.48 -14.90
C ASN A 354 -4.91 -8.93 -15.24
N VAL A 355 -6.17 -9.37 -15.11
CA VAL A 355 -6.60 -10.72 -15.53
C VAL A 355 -6.29 -10.95 -17.01
N LYS A 356 -6.57 -9.97 -17.88
CA LYS A 356 -6.29 -10.07 -19.31
C LYS A 356 -4.79 -10.18 -19.59
N SER A 357 -3.98 -9.32 -18.98
CA SER A 357 -2.52 -9.30 -19.16
C SER A 357 -1.89 -10.60 -18.67
N THR A 358 -2.33 -11.08 -17.52
CA THR A 358 -1.89 -12.35 -16.93
C THR A 358 -2.24 -13.56 -17.81
N ARG A 359 -3.42 -13.58 -18.44
CA ARG A 359 -3.78 -14.63 -19.42
C ARG A 359 -2.86 -14.63 -20.63
N GLU A 360 -2.47 -13.45 -21.11
CA GLU A 360 -1.54 -13.34 -22.23
C GLU A 360 -0.13 -13.80 -21.85
N THR A 361 0.35 -13.42 -20.67
CA THR A 361 1.62 -13.92 -20.12
C THR A 361 1.62 -15.44 -19.98
N LEU A 362 0.54 -16.03 -19.47
CA LEU A 362 0.37 -17.47 -19.37
C LEU A 362 0.43 -18.15 -20.75
N ARG A 363 -0.24 -17.57 -21.75
CA ARG A 363 -0.20 -18.05 -23.14
C ARG A 363 1.22 -18.04 -23.71
N VAL A 364 1.95 -16.96 -23.48
CA VAL A 364 3.36 -16.82 -23.91
C VAL A 364 4.25 -17.84 -23.21
N SER A 365 4.06 -18.05 -21.92
CA SER A 365 4.80 -19.06 -21.16
C SER A 365 4.58 -20.47 -21.71
N PHE A 366 3.34 -20.84 -22.05
CA PHE A 366 3.08 -22.13 -22.71
C PHE A 366 3.79 -22.26 -24.06
N MET A 367 3.85 -21.18 -24.86
CA MET A 367 4.61 -21.20 -26.12
C MET A 367 6.11 -21.43 -25.89
N VAL A 368 6.71 -20.76 -24.89
CA VAL A 368 8.13 -20.94 -24.54
C VAL A 368 8.41 -22.36 -24.08
N ARG A 369 7.53 -22.93 -23.23
CA ARG A 369 7.63 -24.32 -22.78
C ARG A 369 7.55 -25.31 -23.93
N ASN A 370 6.61 -25.11 -24.87
CA ASN A 370 6.46 -25.98 -26.04
C ASN A 370 7.69 -25.92 -26.95
N LEU A 371 8.17 -24.71 -27.27
CA LEU A 371 9.39 -24.51 -28.08
C LEU A 371 10.62 -25.12 -27.40
N SER A 372 10.71 -25.03 -26.07
CA SER A 372 11.79 -25.67 -25.31
C SER A 372 11.70 -27.20 -25.41
N GLY A 373 10.51 -27.78 -25.30
CA GLY A 373 10.28 -29.21 -25.52
C GLY A 373 10.61 -29.66 -26.95
N GLU A 374 10.31 -28.84 -27.96
CA GLU A 374 10.68 -29.11 -29.36
C GLU A 374 12.20 -29.14 -29.54
N ILE A 375 12.92 -28.14 -29.00
CA ILE A 375 14.39 -28.09 -29.04
C ILE A 375 14.97 -29.32 -28.33
N ASP A 376 14.51 -29.63 -27.11
CA ASP A 376 14.98 -30.79 -26.34
C ASP A 376 14.77 -32.11 -27.11
N SER A 377 13.61 -32.28 -27.74
CA SER A 377 13.32 -33.45 -28.59
C SER A 377 14.27 -33.55 -29.80
N LEU A 378 14.60 -32.43 -30.45
CA LEU A 378 15.59 -32.42 -31.54
C LEU A 378 17.00 -32.77 -31.04
N LEU A 379 17.36 -32.36 -29.82
CA LEU A 379 18.66 -32.65 -29.21
C LEU A 379 18.80 -34.11 -28.75
N HIS A 380 17.71 -34.86 -28.56
CA HIS A 380 17.74 -36.29 -28.19
C HIS A 380 18.44 -37.18 -29.23
N ARG A 381 18.51 -36.74 -30.49
CA ARG A 381 19.22 -37.45 -31.56
C ARG A 381 20.73 -37.56 -31.29
N PHE A 382 21.31 -36.63 -30.53
CA PHE A 382 22.75 -36.54 -30.33
C PHE A 382 23.18 -37.16 -29.00
N GLU A 383 24.11 -38.11 -29.06
CA GLU A 383 24.76 -38.66 -27.87
C GLU A 383 25.98 -37.81 -27.53
N THR A 384 26.03 -37.32 -26.29
CA THR A 384 27.13 -36.49 -25.78
C THR A 384 27.51 -36.95 -24.38
N SER A 385 28.79 -36.90 -24.03
CA SER A 385 29.28 -37.19 -22.68
C SER A 385 29.66 -35.90 -21.97
N GLN A 386 28.99 -35.59 -20.86
CA GLN A 386 29.30 -34.40 -20.04
C GLN A 386 30.74 -34.46 -19.52
N ASN A 387 31.14 -35.61 -18.95
CA ASN A 387 32.50 -35.82 -18.45
C ASN A 387 33.57 -35.64 -19.54
N GLN A 388 33.27 -36.06 -20.78
CA GLN A 388 34.19 -35.88 -21.90
C GLN A 388 34.34 -34.40 -22.27
N VAL A 389 33.22 -33.66 -22.36
CA VAL A 389 33.25 -32.22 -22.66
C VAL A 389 33.96 -31.43 -21.57
N GLU A 390 33.73 -31.76 -20.30
CA GLU A 390 34.42 -31.11 -19.17
C GLU A 390 35.92 -31.39 -19.18
N LEU A 391 36.32 -32.63 -19.50
CA LEU A 391 37.72 -32.99 -19.64
C LEU A 391 38.37 -32.25 -20.82
N GLU A 392 37.72 -32.22 -21.98
CA GLU A 392 38.19 -31.51 -23.18
C GLU A 392 38.32 -30.01 -22.91
N ASP A 393 37.33 -29.39 -22.24
CA ASP A 393 37.37 -27.98 -21.87
C ASP A 393 38.48 -27.68 -20.84
N SER A 394 38.76 -28.59 -19.90
CA SER A 394 39.85 -28.43 -18.91
C SER A 394 41.25 -28.43 -19.55
N GLN A 395 41.41 -29.09 -20.69
CA GLN A 395 42.69 -29.20 -21.41
C GLN A 395 42.93 -28.06 -22.41
N ARG A 396 41.95 -27.17 -22.57
CA ARG A 396 41.96 -26.11 -23.58
C ARG A 396 42.69 -24.86 -23.05
N ASP A 397 43.33 -24.13 -23.97
CA ASP A 397 44.00 -22.86 -23.63
C ASP A 397 43.01 -21.78 -23.20
N LYS A 398 42.91 -21.53 -21.90
CA LYS A 398 42.08 -20.47 -21.33
C LYS A 398 42.90 -19.20 -21.14
N LEU A 399 42.36 -18.06 -21.57
CA LEU A 399 42.90 -16.74 -21.26
C LEU A 399 42.69 -16.40 -19.79
N MET A 400 41.50 -16.72 -19.28
CA MET A 400 41.06 -16.43 -17.92
C MET A 400 40.14 -17.56 -17.41
N THR A 401 40.19 -17.84 -16.11
CA THR A 401 39.32 -18.83 -15.45
C THR A 401 38.42 -18.14 -14.43
N TRP A 402 37.20 -18.65 -14.28
CA TRP A 402 36.29 -18.18 -13.24
C TRP A 402 36.93 -18.39 -11.86
N ASN A 403 36.78 -17.42 -10.97
CA ASN A 403 37.33 -17.44 -9.63
C ASN A 403 36.52 -16.47 -8.73
N ASP A 404 36.69 -16.59 -7.41
CA ASP A 404 35.93 -15.83 -6.41
C ASP A 404 36.03 -14.30 -6.55
N GLN A 405 37.04 -13.77 -7.25
CA GLN A 405 37.16 -12.32 -7.45
C GLN A 405 36.20 -11.78 -8.52
N LEU A 406 35.75 -12.64 -9.44
CA LEU A 406 34.77 -12.33 -10.49
C LEU A 406 33.32 -12.56 -10.03
N ASP A 407 33.15 -13.17 -8.86
CA ASP A 407 31.85 -13.37 -8.25
C ASP A 407 31.40 -12.10 -7.53
N ILE A 408 30.33 -11.47 -8.04
CA ILE A 408 29.72 -10.28 -7.41
C ILE A 408 28.57 -10.65 -6.45
N GLY A 409 28.28 -11.95 -6.32
CA GLY A 409 27.22 -12.54 -5.53
C GLY A 409 25.82 -12.22 -6.07
N LEU A 410 25.69 -12.05 -7.38
CA LEU A 410 24.43 -11.95 -8.10
C LEU A 410 24.35 -13.11 -9.09
N ASN A 411 23.51 -14.11 -8.83
CA ASN A 411 23.51 -15.41 -9.49
C ASN A 411 23.32 -15.30 -11.01
N GLU A 412 22.34 -14.52 -11.43
CA GLU A 412 22.02 -14.33 -12.85
C GLU A 412 23.13 -13.59 -13.59
N ILE A 413 23.65 -12.51 -13.00
CA ILE A 413 24.72 -11.71 -13.57
C ILE A 413 26.03 -12.50 -13.62
N ASN A 414 26.37 -13.22 -12.55
CA ASN A 414 27.51 -14.14 -12.52
C ASN A 414 27.42 -15.20 -13.62
N ARG A 415 26.23 -15.75 -13.88
CA ARG A 415 26.03 -16.69 -15.00
C ARG A 415 26.30 -16.03 -16.35
N GLN A 416 25.88 -14.77 -16.53
CA GLN A 416 26.15 -14.01 -17.74
C GLN A 416 27.65 -13.70 -17.89
N HIS A 417 28.34 -13.35 -16.79
CA HIS A 417 29.79 -13.18 -16.75
C HIS A 417 30.56 -14.46 -17.11
N GLN A 418 30.14 -15.61 -16.58
CA GLN A 418 30.72 -16.91 -16.95
C GLN A 418 30.58 -17.19 -18.45
N THR A 419 29.47 -16.75 -19.06
CA THR A 419 29.25 -16.88 -20.50
C THR A 419 30.16 -15.94 -21.30
N LEU A 420 30.30 -14.67 -20.88
CA LEU A 420 31.27 -13.74 -21.47
C LEU A 420 32.71 -14.30 -21.41
N LEU A 421 33.09 -14.85 -20.26
CA LEU A 421 34.39 -15.48 -20.07
C LEU A 421 34.58 -16.68 -21.02
N HIS A 422 33.53 -17.47 -21.23
CA HIS A 422 33.54 -18.58 -22.18
C HIS A 422 33.78 -18.09 -23.61
N LEU A 423 33.04 -17.07 -24.07
CA LEU A 423 33.19 -16.49 -25.41
C LEU A 423 34.59 -15.89 -25.66
N ILE A 424 35.17 -15.24 -24.65
CA ILE A 424 36.53 -14.69 -24.71
C ILE A 424 37.57 -15.82 -24.77
N ASN A 425 37.40 -16.87 -23.98
CA ASN A 425 38.29 -18.04 -24.02
C ASN A 425 38.19 -18.78 -25.37
N ASP A 426 37.00 -18.86 -25.95
CA ASP A 426 36.79 -19.40 -27.30
C ASP A 426 37.51 -18.57 -28.35
N LEU A 427 37.39 -17.24 -28.30
CA LEU A 427 38.11 -16.34 -29.20
C LEU A 427 39.63 -16.51 -29.10
N ASN A 428 40.16 -16.58 -27.87
CA ASN A 428 41.58 -16.84 -27.60
C ASN A 428 42.04 -18.16 -28.21
N HIS A 429 41.25 -19.22 -28.04
CA HIS A 429 41.56 -20.52 -28.62
C HIS A 429 41.61 -20.47 -30.15
N LEU A 430 40.64 -19.78 -30.79
CA LEU A 430 40.61 -19.61 -32.24
C LEU A 430 41.85 -18.88 -32.78
N LEU A 431 42.26 -17.82 -32.10
CA LEU A 431 43.45 -17.03 -32.48
C LEU A 431 44.75 -17.85 -32.36
N LYS A 432 44.90 -18.66 -31.31
CA LYS A 432 46.11 -19.48 -31.09
C LYS A 432 46.25 -20.67 -32.04
N HIS A 433 45.15 -21.17 -32.59
CA HIS A 433 45.12 -22.44 -33.34
C HIS A 433 44.91 -22.26 -34.85
N ASN A 434 45.27 -21.10 -35.40
CA ASN A 434 45.24 -20.78 -36.84
C ASN A 434 43.86 -21.05 -37.50
N TYR A 435 42.77 -20.74 -36.80
CA TYR A 435 41.45 -20.79 -37.42
C TYR A 435 41.31 -19.69 -38.48
N GLY A 436 40.48 -19.92 -39.50
CA GLY A 436 40.26 -18.94 -40.57
C GLY A 436 39.63 -17.65 -40.05
N LEU A 437 39.97 -16.52 -40.69
CA LEU A 437 39.48 -15.18 -40.34
C LEU A 437 37.94 -15.12 -40.20
N SER A 438 37.20 -15.86 -41.03
CA SER A 438 35.73 -15.91 -40.96
C SER A 438 35.19 -16.54 -39.68
N ALA A 439 35.91 -17.49 -39.05
CA ALA A 439 35.50 -18.07 -37.78
C ALA A 439 35.71 -17.08 -36.63
N ILE A 440 36.86 -16.39 -36.63
CA ILE A 440 37.19 -15.34 -35.67
C ILE A 440 36.13 -14.22 -35.72
N LYS A 441 35.77 -13.76 -36.93
CA LYS A 441 34.72 -12.74 -37.12
C LYS A 441 33.37 -13.12 -36.48
N ARG A 442 32.94 -14.38 -36.61
CA ARG A 442 31.67 -14.84 -36.03
C ARG A 442 31.68 -14.84 -34.50
N VAL A 443 32.79 -15.25 -33.88
CA VAL A 443 32.91 -15.25 -32.41
C VAL A 443 33.00 -13.82 -31.87
N VAL A 444 33.74 -12.93 -32.55
CA VAL A 444 33.77 -11.50 -32.18
C VAL A 444 32.38 -10.89 -32.26
N GLN A 445 31.60 -11.17 -33.31
CA GLN A 445 30.23 -10.68 -33.41
C GLN A 445 29.35 -11.24 -32.28
N GLY A 446 29.43 -12.54 -31.99
CA GLY A 446 28.67 -13.14 -30.88
C GLY A 446 29.03 -12.55 -29.51
N LEU A 447 30.31 -12.21 -29.29
CA LEU A 447 30.75 -11.52 -28.08
C LEU A 447 30.12 -10.12 -27.99
N ILE A 448 30.14 -9.33 -29.07
CA ILE A 448 29.50 -8.00 -29.11
C ILE A 448 28.02 -8.10 -28.79
N ASP A 449 27.30 -9.01 -29.47
CA ASP A 449 25.86 -9.16 -29.31
C ASP A 449 25.51 -9.60 -27.88
N TYR A 450 26.30 -10.51 -27.30
CA TYR A 450 26.07 -10.97 -25.93
C TYR A 450 26.37 -9.87 -24.90
N THR A 451 27.48 -9.14 -25.05
CA THR A 451 27.84 -8.02 -24.18
C THR A 451 26.77 -6.93 -24.19
N ALA A 452 26.24 -6.58 -25.36
CA ALA A 452 25.17 -5.60 -25.46
C ALA A 452 23.88 -6.05 -24.75
N ASN A 453 23.52 -7.33 -24.87
CA ASN A 453 22.35 -7.89 -24.17
C ASN A 453 22.55 -7.93 -22.64
N HIS A 454 23.74 -8.29 -22.18
CA HIS A 454 24.09 -8.30 -20.76
C HIS A 454 23.99 -6.88 -20.15
N PHE A 455 24.55 -5.87 -20.81
CA PHE A 455 24.39 -4.47 -20.37
C PHE A 455 22.95 -4.03 -20.34
N LYS A 456 22.17 -4.43 -21.35
CA LYS A 456 20.76 -4.09 -21.36
C LYS A 456 20.00 -4.69 -20.18
N TYR A 457 20.37 -5.91 -19.77
CA TYR A 457 19.82 -6.57 -18.60
C TYR A 457 20.13 -5.79 -17.32
N GLU A 458 21.39 -5.39 -17.11
CA GLU A 458 21.79 -4.57 -15.95
C GLU A 458 21.10 -3.21 -15.93
N GLU A 459 20.99 -2.55 -17.08
CA GLU A 459 20.31 -1.25 -17.21
C GLU A 459 18.83 -1.33 -16.85
N ILE A 460 18.15 -2.45 -17.17
CA ILE A 460 16.78 -2.69 -16.74
C ILE A 460 16.71 -2.80 -15.22
N LEU A 461 17.66 -3.50 -14.59
CA LEU A 461 17.71 -3.62 -13.14
C LEU A 461 18.05 -2.28 -12.46
N PHE A 462 18.92 -1.47 -13.07
CA PHE A 462 19.22 -0.11 -12.61
C PHE A 462 17.97 0.77 -12.53
N ASP A 463 17.13 0.73 -13.56
CA ASP A 463 15.87 1.46 -13.63
C ASP A 463 14.89 0.98 -12.54
N GLN A 464 14.78 -0.34 -12.34
CA GLN A 464 13.91 -0.93 -11.33
C GLN A 464 14.23 -0.49 -9.90
N ILE A 465 15.52 -0.33 -9.57
CA ILE A 465 15.95 0.05 -8.22
C ILE A 465 16.31 1.54 -8.08
N GLY A 466 16.22 2.31 -9.16
CA GLY A 466 16.65 3.71 -9.18
C GLY A 466 18.13 3.89 -8.83
N TYR A 467 19.02 3.09 -9.44
CA TYR A 467 20.44 3.11 -9.11
C TYR A 467 21.09 4.48 -9.39
N GLN A 468 21.77 5.05 -8.39
CA GLN A 468 22.22 6.45 -8.45
C GLN A 468 23.25 6.73 -9.56
N GLN A 469 24.05 5.74 -9.97
CA GLN A 469 25.10 5.90 -10.97
C GLN A 469 24.71 5.38 -12.36
N THR A 470 23.41 5.17 -12.62
CA THR A 470 22.90 4.63 -13.91
C THR A 470 23.48 5.34 -15.12
N ASP A 471 23.41 6.67 -15.18
CA ASP A 471 23.90 7.46 -16.31
C ASP A 471 25.42 7.34 -16.54
N GLU A 472 26.19 7.23 -15.46
CA GLU A 472 27.64 7.06 -15.54
C GLU A 472 27.98 5.64 -16.03
N HIS A 473 27.25 4.64 -15.54
CA HIS A 473 27.42 3.24 -15.91
C HIS A 473 27.06 2.99 -17.38
N MET A 474 25.93 3.52 -17.85
CA MET A 474 25.51 3.44 -19.27
C MET A 474 26.50 4.09 -20.24
N LYS A 475 27.17 5.17 -19.82
CA LYS A 475 28.25 5.78 -20.62
C LYS A 475 29.44 4.83 -20.76
N LYS A 476 29.82 4.13 -19.69
CA LYS A 476 30.90 3.13 -19.73
C LYS A 476 30.54 1.95 -20.64
N HIS A 477 29.29 1.47 -20.58
CA HIS A 477 28.76 0.45 -21.51
C HIS A 477 28.89 0.89 -22.97
N SER A 478 28.40 2.10 -23.28
CA SER A 478 28.45 2.65 -24.64
C SER A 478 29.88 2.79 -25.17
N GLN A 479 30.79 3.31 -24.35
CA GLN A 479 32.21 3.44 -24.71
C GLN A 479 32.88 2.11 -24.99
N LEU A 480 32.52 1.05 -24.25
CA LEU A 480 33.03 -0.28 -24.52
C LEU A 480 32.53 -0.80 -25.86
N VAL A 481 31.22 -0.75 -26.09
CA VAL A 481 30.61 -1.27 -27.33
C VAL A 481 31.26 -0.58 -28.54
N GLU A 482 31.49 0.74 -28.47
CA GLU A 482 32.22 1.47 -29.51
C GLU A 482 33.65 0.96 -29.73
N ARG A 483 34.40 0.69 -28.65
CA ARG A 483 35.76 0.14 -28.76
C ARG A 483 35.78 -1.25 -29.36
N VAL A 484 34.87 -2.15 -28.97
CA VAL A 484 34.80 -3.50 -29.52
C VAL A 484 34.40 -3.47 -31.00
N LEU A 485 33.51 -2.57 -31.41
CA LEU A 485 33.15 -2.35 -32.82
C LEU A 485 34.34 -1.81 -33.64
N ASP A 486 35.23 -1.00 -33.06
CA ASP A 486 36.45 -0.56 -33.73
C ASP A 486 37.41 -1.75 -33.99
N PHE A 487 37.60 -2.61 -32.98
CA PHE A 487 38.36 -3.86 -33.15
C PHE A 487 37.76 -4.74 -34.26
N GLN A 488 36.43 -4.90 -34.30
CA GLN A 488 35.78 -5.65 -35.38
C GLN A 488 36.11 -5.08 -36.77
N LYS A 489 36.02 -3.76 -36.95
CA LYS A 489 36.35 -3.10 -38.22
C LYS A 489 37.81 -3.31 -38.62
N ARG A 490 38.73 -3.33 -37.66
CA ARG A 490 40.16 -3.59 -37.88
C ARG A 490 40.42 -5.05 -38.27
N VAL A 491 39.76 -6.02 -37.61
CA VAL A 491 39.77 -7.43 -38.02
C VAL A 491 39.20 -7.60 -39.42
N GLU A 492 38.17 -6.84 -39.78
CA GLU A 492 37.58 -6.87 -41.12
C GLU A 492 38.51 -6.43 -42.24
N LYS A 493 39.40 -5.47 -41.94
CA LYS A 493 40.46 -4.99 -42.83
C LYS A 493 41.66 -5.94 -42.93
N GLY A 494 41.69 -7.00 -42.13
CA GLY A 494 42.78 -7.97 -42.09
C GLY A 494 44.00 -7.51 -41.28
N GLU A 495 43.82 -6.55 -40.36
CA GLU A 495 44.86 -6.16 -39.42
C GLU A 495 45.12 -7.29 -38.41
N ASP A 496 46.39 -7.57 -38.12
CA ASP A 496 46.78 -8.51 -37.06
C ASP A 496 46.72 -7.81 -35.70
N ILE A 497 45.58 -7.95 -35.04
CA ILE A 497 45.26 -7.30 -33.76
C ILE A 497 44.94 -8.33 -32.67
N GLY A 498 45.27 -9.61 -32.89
CA GLY A 498 44.90 -10.70 -31.99
C GLY A 498 45.36 -10.47 -30.56
N ASP A 499 46.64 -10.18 -30.36
CA ASP A 499 47.21 -9.94 -29.02
C ASP A 499 46.67 -8.66 -28.38
N GLU A 500 46.48 -7.59 -29.17
CA GLU A 500 45.92 -6.33 -28.71
C GLU A 500 44.47 -6.51 -28.22
N LEU A 501 43.64 -7.19 -29.01
CA LEU A 501 42.25 -7.49 -28.69
C LEU A 501 42.15 -8.39 -27.45
N MET A 502 42.98 -9.43 -27.35
CA MET A 502 42.96 -10.32 -26.19
C MET A 502 43.41 -9.62 -24.90
N GLN A 503 44.41 -8.75 -24.99
CA GLN A 503 44.87 -7.95 -23.85
C GLN A 503 43.79 -6.93 -23.42
N PHE A 504 43.12 -6.30 -24.39
CA PHE A 504 42.01 -5.39 -24.14
C PHE A 504 40.85 -6.11 -23.44
N LEU A 505 40.37 -7.23 -23.99
CA LEU A 505 39.26 -8.00 -23.42
C LEU A 505 39.57 -8.52 -22.03
N LYS A 506 40.81 -8.99 -21.78
CA LYS A 506 41.26 -9.43 -20.45
C LYS A 506 41.22 -8.30 -19.43
N ASN A 507 41.81 -7.16 -19.77
CA ASN A 507 41.87 -6.01 -18.88
C ASN A 507 40.47 -5.45 -18.61
N TRP A 508 39.67 -5.34 -19.67
CA TRP A 508 38.31 -4.82 -19.57
C TRP A 508 37.43 -5.72 -18.70
N LEU A 509 37.38 -7.03 -18.98
CA LEU A 509 36.52 -7.96 -18.24
C LEU A 509 36.90 -7.99 -16.75
N GLY A 510 38.20 -7.99 -16.45
CA GLY A 510 38.67 -7.90 -15.07
C GLY A 510 38.28 -6.58 -14.41
N GLN A 511 38.49 -5.45 -15.08
CA GLN A 511 38.19 -4.14 -14.51
C GLN A 511 36.69 -3.90 -14.34
N HIS A 512 35.88 -4.25 -15.34
CA HIS A 512 34.44 -4.05 -15.33
C HIS A 512 33.79 -4.91 -14.26
N ILE A 513 33.98 -6.24 -14.29
CA ILE A 513 33.36 -7.14 -13.32
C ILE A 513 33.84 -6.85 -11.89
N MET A 514 35.16 -6.70 -11.69
CA MET A 514 35.69 -6.59 -10.33
C MET A 514 35.51 -5.22 -9.68
N ILE A 515 35.28 -4.16 -10.48
CA ILE A 515 35.20 -2.77 -9.98
C ILE A 515 33.84 -2.16 -10.29
N GLU A 516 33.48 -2.09 -11.57
CA GLU A 516 32.25 -1.41 -12.01
C GLU A 516 31.02 -2.19 -11.55
N ASP A 517 30.97 -3.50 -11.82
CA ASP A 517 29.78 -4.31 -11.55
C ASP A 517 29.62 -4.58 -10.06
N LYS A 518 30.76 -4.78 -9.40
CA LYS A 518 30.82 -4.90 -7.95
C LYS A 518 30.33 -3.65 -7.22
N ALA A 519 30.40 -2.46 -7.83
CA ALA A 519 29.94 -1.22 -7.23
C ALA A 519 28.40 -1.14 -7.09
N TYR A 520 27.64 -1.80 -7.98
CA TYR A 520 26.18 -1.85 -7.85
C TYR A 520 25.68 -3.07 -7.06
N ALA A 521 26.51 -4.10 -6.88
CA ALA A 521 26.10 -5.39 -6.30
C ALA A 521 25.46 -5.28 -4.90
N GLU A 522 25.95 -4.39 -4.04
CA GLU A 522 25.36 -4.17 -2.72
C GLU A 522 23.99 -3.50 -2.80
N SER A 523 23.83 -2.53 -3.71
CA SER A 523 22.57 -1.84 -3.95
C SER A 523 21.49 -2.82 -4.43
N PHE A 524 21.87 -3.77 -5.29
CA PHE A 524 20.96 -4.80 -5.82
C PHE A 524 20.48 -5.74 -4.70
N LYS A 525 21.40 -6.19 -3.85
CA LYS A 525 21.08 -7.06 -2.70
C LYS A 525 20.16 -6.38 -1.68
N GLN A 526 20.36 -5.09 -1.43
CA GLN A 526 19.47 -4.31 -0.53
C GLN A 526 18.04 -4.22 -1.06
N HIS A 527 17.85 -4.34 -2.38
CA HIS A 527 16.53 -4.35 -3.04
C HIS A 527 16.02 -5.77 -3.35
N GLY A 528 16.66 -6.81 -2.81
CA GLY A 528 16.21 -8.20 -2.93
C GLY A 528 16.51 -8.87 -4.28
N ILE A 529 17.41 -8.31 -5.07
CA ILE A 529 17.92 -8.94 -6.30
C ILE A 529 19.12 -9.82 -5.91
N GLU A 530 19.04 -11.11 -6.22
CA GLU A 530 20.06 -12.14 -5.89
C GLU A 530 20.70 -12.83 -7.08
#